data_AF-A0A452Y1N3-F1
#
_entry.id   AF-A0A452Y1N3-F1
#
_cell.length_a   1.000
_cell.length_b   1.000
_cell.length_c   1.000
_cell.angle_alpha   90.00
_cell.angle_beta   90.00
_cell.angle_gamma   90.00
#
_symmetry.space_group_name_H-M   'P 1'
#
loop_
_entity.id
_entity.type
_entity.pdbx_description
1 polymer ?
#
loop_
_entity_poly.entity_id
_entity_poly.type
_entity_poly.pdbx_seq_one_letter_code
_entity_poly.pdbx_strand_id
1 'polypeptide(L)'
;MLHEFLLALLGFTGDFVLDNSSARRRPEPAEAGGAGDGDVGPAFRLAPDLTFLQPSERSAIERLISLGFYYRELNRFATESRDLSWIQSSVEVSSPNADITLNGKVRKGSAYRRAIANGIAEILSVYRSAVLQVEQNLLSDPLPILATVTHGLNKFEVLLPPLYELVMEIEQKDIKGGQLLNLLHKRCHCGVPELQSCIQRLLWHGHQVMFNQLTSWMVYGILQDQYHEFFIRRQVDRDEGNESAQSDVADKFAQKLAKDTSLTSWHSGFHVSLDMLPEYIHMRVAESILFAGKAIRVLRNPSPGATLLEPTNQSQTLKGSHRMQSFTGGPGALKELPNFSNISAEELLPQAEADKVDAMLKQLKHASEFHKRLFESAVSSIRTIAANHLWQLVVVRADLNGHLKALKDYFLLAKGDFFQCFLEESRQLMRLPPRQSTAEADLIVPFQLGCTENYRR
;
A
#
# COMPACT_ATOMS: atom_id res chain seq x y z
N MET A 1 -28.12 0.34 -42.01
CA MET A 1 -26.69 0.45 -42.35
C MET A 1 -25.97 1.46 -41.47
N LEU A 2 -26.20 2.77 -41.60
CA LEU A 2 -25.47 3.78 -40.81
C LEU A 2 -25.72 3.65 -39.29
N HIS A 3 -26.99 3.47 -38.88
CA HIS A 3 -27.33 3.25 -37.48
C HIS A 3 -26.70 1.97 -36.91
N GLU A 4 -26.86 0.84 -37.59
CA GLU A 4 -26.20 -0.44 -37.25
C GLU A 4 -24.67 -0.32 -37.16
N PHE A 5 -24.06 0.48 -38.05
CA PHE A 5 -22.62 0.70 -38.06
C PHE A 5 -22.15 1.54 -36.86
N LEU A 6 -22.89 2.60 -36.50
CA LEU A 6 -22.61 3.38 -35.29
C LEU A 6 -22.83 2.55 -34.00
N LEU A 7 -23.87 1.71 -33.97
CA LEU A 7 -24.10 0.77 -32.86
C LEU A 7 -22.96 -0.25 -32.73
N ALA A 8 -22.47 -0.76 -33.86
CA ALA A 8 -21.31 -1.65 -33.88
C ALA A 8 -20.05 -0.99 -33.31
N LEU A 9 -19.82 0.30 -33.58
CA LEU A 9 -18.73 1.07 -32.99
C LEU A 9 -18.83 1.22 -31.47
N LEU A 10 -20.04 1.10 -30.90
CA LEU A 10 -20.30 1.04 -29.46
C LEU A 10 -20.32 -0.40 -28.91
N GLY A 11 -19.90 -1.39 -29.70
CA GLY A 11 -19.77 -2.77 -29.27
C GLY A 11 -21.06 -3.59 -29.31
N PHE A 12 -22.16 -3.04 -29.87
CA PHE A 12 -23.39 -3.80 -30.08
C PHE A 12 -23.31 -4.60 -31.38
N THR A 13 -23.58 -5.90 -31.29
CA THR A 13 -23.60 -6.81 -32.44
C THR A 13 -25.03 -6.95 -32.95
N GLY A 14 -25.19 -7.21 -34.25
CA GLY A 14 -26.49 -7.36 -34.89
C GLY A 14 -26.38 -8.10 -36.22
N ASP A 15 -27.41 -8.02 -37.06
CA ASP A 15 -27.43 -8.72 -38.35
C ASP A 15 -26.37 -8.19 -39.33
N PHE A 16 -25.90 -6.95 -39.12
CA PHE A 16 -24.85 -6.32 -39.91
C PHE A 16 -23.43 -6.71 -39.46
N VAL A 17 -23.21 -6.84 -38.14
CA VAL A 17 -21.91 -7.15 -37.52
C VAL A 17 -22.04 -8.36 -36.62
N LEU A 18 -21.37 -9.45 -37.04
CA LEU A 18 -21.36 -10.72 -36.35
C LEU A 18 -20.14 -10.80 -35.42
N ASP A 19 -20.34 -11.43 -34.26
CA ASP A 19 -19.29 -11.68 -33.27
C ASP A 19 -18.85 -13.15 -33.30
N ASN A 20 -17.67 -13.39 -33.88
CA ASN A 20 -17.07 -14.72 -33.94
C ASN A 20 -16.28 -15.10 -32.67
N SER A 21 -16.33 -14.31 -31.59
CA SER A 21 -15.66 -14.65 -30.33
C SER A 21 -16.25 -15.89 -29.66
N SER A 22 -17.53 -16.17 -29.92
CA SER A 22 -18.26 -17.35 -29.43
C SER A 22 -17.80 -18.66 -30.11
N ALA A 23 -17.47 -18.61 -31.41
CA ALA A 23 -16.93 -19.75 -32.16
C ALA A 23 -15.50 -20.13 -31.69
N ARG A 24 -14.69 -19.14 -31.29
CA ARG A 24 -13.34 -19.36 -30.74
C ARG A 24 -13.31 -19.96 -29.33
N ARG A 25 -14.43 -19.93 -28.58
CA ARG A 25 -14.54 -20.52 -27.23
C ARG A 25 -15.01 -21.98 -27.21
N ARG A 26 -15.44 -22.55 -28.34
CA ARG A 26 -15.70 -24.00 -28.43
C ARG A 26 -14.38 -24.71 -28.74
N PRO A 27 -13.92 -25.65 -27.91
CA PRO A 27 -12.81 -26.50 -28.27
C PRO A 27 -13.31 -27.47 -29.35
N GLU A 28 -13.02 -27.18 -30.62
CA GLU A 28 -13.11 -28.24 -31.63
C GLU A 28 -11.98 -29.25 -31.37
N PRO A 29 -12.26 -30.56 -31.48
CA PRO A 29 -11.26 -31.59 -31.29
C PRO A 29 -10.17 -31.44 -32.36
N ALA A 30 -8.93 -31.39 -31.90
CA ALA A 30 -7.73 -31.14 -32.70
C ALA A 30 -7.59 -32.15 -33.85
N GLU A 31 -7.69 -31.66 -35.08
CA GLU A 31 -7.03 -32.28 -36.23
C GLU A 31 -5.76 -31.51 -36.57
N ALA A 32 -4.71 -32.28 -36.81
CA ALA A 32 -3.31 -31.88 -36.78
C ALA A 32 -2.90 -31.02 -37.99
N GLY A 33 -2.14 -29.96 -37.74
CA GLY A 33 -1.28 -29.34 -38.74
C GLY A 33 -1.31 -27.82 -38.72
N GLY A 34 -0.41 -27.21 -37.95
CA GLY A 34 -0.11 -25.79 -38.05
C GLY A 34 0.21 -25.17 -36.69
N ALA A 35 1.48 -24.82 -36.49
CA ALA A 35 1.88 -23.89 -35.44
C ALA A 35 1.27 -22.52 -35.74
N GLY A 36 0.04 -22.30 -35.30
CA GLY A 36 -0.64 -21.00 -35.35
C GLY A 36 -0.43 -20.31 -34.01
N ASP A 37 0.39 -19.27 -34.02
CA ASP A 37 0.32 -18.19 -33.04
C ASP A 37 -1.16 -17.83 -32.84
N GLY A 38 -1.65 -17.95 -31.60
CA GLY A 38 -3.07 -17.83 -31.31
C GLY A 38 -3.52 -16.40 -31.59
N ASP A 39 -4.03 -16.15 -32.78
CA ASP A 39 -4.44 -14.83 -33.28
C ASP A 39 -5.45 -14.17 -32.33
N VAL A 40 -4.94 -13.32 -31.43
CA VAL A 40 -5.69 -12.44 -30.51
C VAL A 40 -6.21 -11.22 -31.29
N GLY A 41 -6.67 -11.45 -32.53
CA GLY A 41 -7.23 -10.43 -33.40
C GLY A 41 -8.70 -10.13 -33.12
N PRO A 42 -9.22 -8.99 -33.60
CA PRO A 42 -10.60 -8.57 -33.40
C PRO A 42 -11.60 -9.59 -33.95
N ALA A 43 -12.60 -9.94 -33.15
CA ALA A 43 -13.55 -11.02 -33.47
C ALA A 43 -14.77 -10.56 -34.29
N PHE A 44 -14.97 -9.25 -34.45
CA PHE A 44 -16.09 -8.71 -35.21
C PHE A 44 -15.84 -8.82 -36.71
N ARG A 45 -16.83 -9.34 -37.43
CA ARG A 45 -16.81 -9.49 -38.89
C ARG A 45 -18.13 -8.99 -39.49
N LEU A 46 -18.05 -8.41 -40.68
CA LEU A 46 -19.25 -8.07 -41.45
C LEU A 46 -19.94 -9.34 -41.94
N ALA A 47 -21.28 -9.32 -41.99
CA ALA A 47 -22.04 -10.41 -42.58
C ALA A 47 -21.55 -10.72 -44.02
N PRO A 48 -21.35 -12.01 -44.36
CA PRO A 48 -20.88 -12.40 -45.70
C PRO A 48 -21.91 -12.12 -46.79
N ASP A 49 -23.18 -11.99 -46.43
CA ASP A 49 -24.31 -11.85 -47.36
C ASP A 49 -24.46 -10.42 -47.94
N LEU A 50 -23.63 -9.47 -47.50
CA LEU A 50 -23.65 -8.07 -47.94
C LEU A 50 -22.93 -7.90 -49.29
N THR A 51 -23.63 -8.21 -50.38
CA THR A 51 -23.11 -8.15 -51.76
C THR A 51 -23.08 -6.74 -52.38
N PHE A 52 -23.70 -5.75 -51.74
CA PHE A 52 -23.79 -4.38 -52.25
C PHE A 52 -22.56 -3.50 -51.93
N LEU A 53 -21.60 -3.99 -51.12
CA LEU A 53 -20.39 -3.25 -50.74
C LEU A 53 -19.23 -3.59 -51.68
N GLN A 54 -18.47 -2.59 -52.10
CA GLN A 54 -17.22 -2.85 -52.80
C GLN A 54 -16.18 -3.49 -51.85
N PRO A 55 -15.23 -4.30 -52.36
CA PRO A 55 -14.20 -4.91 -51.52
C PRO A 55 -13.37 -3.89 -50.70
N SER A 56 -13.12 -2.71 -51.25
CA SER A 56 -12.43 -1.59 -50.59
C SER A 56 -13.25 -1.00 -49.45
N GLU A 57 -14.54 -0.75 -49.66
CA GLU A 57 -15.47 -0.27 -48.64
C GLU A 57 -15.63 -1.30 -47.52
N ARG A 58 -15.75 -2.57 -47.89
CA ARG A 58 -15.82 -3.68 -46.94
C ARG A 58 -14.59 -3.72 -46.03
N SER A 59 -13.39 -3.64 -46.60
CA SER A 59 -12.15 -3.62 -45.83
C SER A 59 -12.06 -2.40 -44.89
N ALA A 60 -12.47 -1.22 -45.35
CA ALA A 60 -12.51 -0.02 -44.52
C ALA A 60 -13.49 -0.15 -43.35
N ILE A 61 -14.68 -0.69 -43.60
CA ILE A 61 -15.70 -0.93 -42.57
C ILE A 61 -15.24 -1.99 -41.56
N GLU A 62 -14.62 -3.10 -42.01
CA GLU A 62 -14.07 -4.12 -41.10
C GLU A 62 -12.99 -3.54 -40.17
N ARG A 63 -12.14 -2.67 -40.70
CA ARG A 63 -11.13 -1.95 -39.90
C ARG A 63 -11.77 -1.05 -38.84
N LEU A 64 -12.84 -0.33 -39.18
CA LEU A 64 -13.57 0.52 -38.23
C LEU A 64 -14.34 -0.30 -37.18
N ILE A 65 -14.99 -1.38 -37.58
CA ILE A 65 -15.71 -2.28 -36.68
C ILE A 65 -14.77 -2.91 -35.64
N SER A 66 -13.49 -3.12 -35.98
CA SER A 66 -12.50 -3.59 -35.00
C SER A 66 -12.39 -2.66 -33.78
N LEU A 67 -12.63 -1.35 -33.94
CA LEU A 67 -12.69 -0.40 -32.83
C LEU A 67 -13.85 -0.68 -31.89
N GLY A 68 -14.99 -1.08 -32.44
CA GLY A 68 -16.16 -1.52 -31.67
C GLY A 68 -15.86 -2.76 -30.83
N PHE A 69 -15.09 -3.70 -31.38
CA PHE A 69 -14.62 -4.88 -30.63
C PHE A 69 -13.71 -4.46 -29.46
N TYR A 70 -12.68 -3.66 -29.72
CA TYR A 70 -11.77 -3.20 -28.67
C TYR A 70 -12.50 -2.41 -27.59
N TYR A 71 -13.42 -1.52 -28.00
CA TYR A 71 -14.28 -0.79 -27.08
C TYR A 71 -15.09 -1.72 -26.18
N ARG A 72 -15.71 -2.77 -26.73
CA ARG A 72 -16.53 -3.72 -25.96
C ARG A 72 -15.70 -4.45 -24.91
N GLU A 73 -14.54 -4.97 -25.31
CA GLU A 73 -13.67 -5.72 -24.39
C GLU A 73 -13.05 -4.82 -23.30
N LEU A 74 -12.63 -3.60 -23.66
CA LEU A 74 -12.15 -2.62 -22.68
C LEU A 74 -13.26 -2.19 -21.73
N ASN A 75 -14.49 -2.04 -22.22
CA ASN A 75 -15.64 -1.70 -21.39
C ASN A 75 -16.00 -2.85 -20.45
N ARG A 76 -15.97 -4.11 -20.93
CA ARG A 76 -16.15 -5.33 -20.12
C ARG A 76 -15.16 -5.36 -18.97
N PHE A 77 -13.86 -5.19 -19.26
CA PHE A 77 -12.83 -5.16 -18.23
C PHE A 77 -13.06 -4.04 -17.22
N ALA A 78 -13.44 -2.84 -17.69
CA ALA A 78 -13.70 -1.70 -16.83
C ALA A 78 -14.89 -1.93 -15.89
N THR A 79 -15.97 -2.55 -16.37
CA THR A 79 -17.13 -2.89 -15.53
C THR A 79 -16.80 -4.01 -14.54
N GLU A 80 -16.22 -5.13 -15.01
CA GLU A 80 -15.87 -6.28 -14.16
C GLU A 80 -14.90 -5.89 -13.03
N SER A 81 -13.94 -5.01 -13.30
CA SER A 81 -12.95 -4.57 -12.32
C SER A 81 -13.50 -3.54 -11.31
N ARG A 82 -14.60 -2.85 -11.68
CA ARG A 82 -15.29 -1.89 -10.80
C ARG A 82 -16.35 -2.57 -9.93
N ASP A 83 -16.89 -3.70 -10.36
CA ASP A 83 -17.94 -4.40 -9.64
C ASP A 83 -17.49 -4.78 -8.22
N LEU A 84 -18.27 -4.30 -7.25
CA LEU A 84 -18.05 -4.51 -5.81
C LEU A 84 -18.93 -5.65 -5.27
N SER A 85 -19.47 -6.51 -6.12
CA SER A 85 -20.39 -7.59 -5.74
C SER A 85 -19.81 -8.53 -4.66
N TRP A 86 -18.47 -8.64 -4.59
CA TRP A 86 -17.78 -9.36 -3.51
C TRP A 86 -17.91 -8.67 -2.12
N ILE A 87 -18.11 -7.35 -2.02
CA ILE A 87 -18.33 -6.66 -0.74
C ILE A 87 -19.68 -7.07 -0.15
N GLN A 88 -20.71 -7.22 -0.98
CA GLN A 88 -22.03 -7.69 -0.55
C GLN A 88 -21.99 -9.14 -0.03
N SER A 89 -21.13 -10.00 -0.60
CA SER A 89 -20.94 -11.38 -0.11
C SER A 89 -20.33 -11.49 1.29
N SER A 90 -19.79 -10.39 1.86
CA SER A 90 -19.29 -10.36 3.24
C SER A 90 -20.32 -9.89 4.28
N VAL A 91 -21.48 -9.42 3.82
CA VAL A 91 -22.58 -8.94 4.66
C VAL A 91 -23.86 -9.63 4.19
N GLU A 92 -23.97 -10.95 4.35
CA GLU A 92 -25.28 -11.58 4.37
C GLU A 92 -25.28 -12.86 5.20
N VAL A 93 -26.19 -12.84 6.17
CA VAL A 93 -26.68 -13.94 6.99
C VAL A 93 -27.03 -15.12 6.10
N SER A 94 -26.69 -16.32 6.58
CA SER A 94 -27.07 -17.63 6.09
C SER A 94 -28.39 -17.65 5.30
N SER A 95 -28.30 -17.75 3.97
CA SER A 95 -29.40 -18.17 3.10
C SER A 95 -28.92 -19.34 2.23
N PRO A 96 -29.55 -20.53 2.31
CA PRO A 96 -29.05 -21.75 1.71
C PRO A 96 -29.71 -21.97 0.34
N ASN A 97 -29.37 -21.16 -0.67
CA ASN A 97 -29.60 -21.48 -2.10
C ASN A 97 -28.95 -20.40 -3.00
N ALA A 98 -27.65 -20.54 -3.26
CA ALA A 98 -27.02 -19.92 -4.42
C ALA A 98 -26.23 -21.00 -5.15
N ASP A 99 -26.66 -21.28 -6.38
CA ASP A 99 -26.12 -22.33 -7.23
C ASP A 99 -24.60 -22.21 -7.38
N ILE A 100 -23.91 -23.24 -6.90
CA ILE A 100 -22.47 -23.44 -7.04
C ILE A 100 -22.21 -23.75 -8.52
N THR A 101 -21.91 -22.71 -9.30
CA THR A 101 -21.32 -22.90 -10.62
C THR A 101 -19.87 -23.34 -10.45
N LEU A 102 -19.63 -24.59 -10.84
CA LEU A 102 -18.33 -25.25 -10.84
C LEU A 102 -17.31 -24.45 -11.69
N ASN A 103 -16.11 -24.23 -11.14
CA ASN A 103 -14.91 -23.64 -11.74
C ASN A 103 -14.75 -22.11 -11.84
N GLY A 104 -15.43 -21.31 -11.01
CA GLY A 104 -15.07 -19.90 -10.83
C GLY A 104 -13.93 -19.71 -9.83
N LYS A 105 -12.69 -19.44 -10.26
CA LYS A 105 -11.68 -18.82 -9.37
C LYS A 105 -12.35 -17.57 -8.79
N VAL A 106 -12.57 -17.52 -7.47
CA VAL A 106 -13.01 -16.30 -6.79
C VAL A 106 -11.95 -15.23 -7.08
N ARG A 107 -12.21 -14.37 -8.06
CA ARG A 107 -11.30 -13.31 -8.47
C ARG A 107 -11.21 -12.35 -7.29
N LYS A 108 -10.17 -12.50 -6.47
CA LYS A 108 -9.83 -11.55 -5.42
C LYS A 108 -9.74 -10.17 -6.06
N GLY A 109 -10.47 -9.20 -5.51
CA GLY A 109 -10.44 -7.81 -5.98
C GLY A 109 -9.03 -7.24 -6.00
N SER A 110 -8.84 -6.15 -6.74
CA SER A 110 -7.57 -5.42 -6.81
C SER A 110 -7.86 -3.93 -6.84
N ALA A 111 -7.24 -3.18 -5.92
CA ALA A 111 -7.40 -1.73 -5.84
C ALA A 111 -6.73 -1.04 -7.04
N TYR A 112 -5.57 -1.55 -7.47
CA TYR A 112 -4.82 -1.02 -8.61
C TYR A 112 -5.53 -1.30 -9.94
N ARG A 113 -6.07 -2.50 -10.15
CA ARG A 113 -6.89 -2.79 -11.34
C ARG A 113 -8.14 -1.93 -11.40
N ARG A 114 -8.80 -1.71 -10.25
CA ARG A 114 -9.96 -0.80 -10.18
C ARG A 114 -9.59 0.62 -10.58
N ALA A 115 -8.44 1.11 -10.13
CA ALA A 115 -7.97 2.44 -10.52
C ALA A 115 -7.67 2.52 -12.02
N ILE A 116 -7.08 1.49 -12.61
CA ILE A 116 -6.88 1.45 -14.07
C ILE A 116 -8.20 1.35 -14.83
N ALA A 117 -9.15 0.55 -14.34
CA ALA A 117 -10.51 0.52 -14.89
C ALA A 117 -11.18 1.90 -14.82
N ASN A 118 -10.85 2.72 -13.81
CA ASN A 118 -11.24 4.12 -13.77
C ASN A 118 -10.66 4.92 -14.94
N GLY A 119 -9.36 4.86 -15.15
CA GLY A 119 -8.70 5.51 -16.29
C GLY A 119 -9.17 5.00 -17.66
N ILE A 120 -9.39 3.69 -17.81
CA ILE A 120 -9.89 3.12 -19.07
C ILE A 120 -11.28 3.65 -19.37
N ALA A 121 -12.20 3.69 -18.40
CA ALA A 121 -13.53 4.22 -18.73
C ALA A 121 -13.57 5.74 -18.94
N GLU A 122 -12.61 6.51 -18.40
CA GLU A 122 -12.41 7.91 -18.81
C GLU A 122 -12.08 7.98 -20.31
N ILE A 123 -11.12 7.17 -20.79
CA ILE A 123 -10.75 7.11 -22.21
C ILE A 123 -11.93 6.66 -23.07
N LEU A 124 -12.66 5.63 -22.64
CA LEU A 124 -13.85 5.15 -23.35
C LEU A 124 -15.00 6.18 -23.33
N SER A 125 -15.06 7.08 -22.34
CA SER A 125 -16.01 8.20 -22.33
C SER A 125 -15.68 9.21 -23.43
N VAL A 126 -14.39 9.54 -23.62
CA VAL A 126 -13.94 10.38 -24.74
C VAL A 126 -14.24 9.72 -26.10
N TYR A 127 -14.06 8.41 -26.21
CA TYR A 127 -14.46 7.66 -27.42
C TYR A 127 -15.96 7.76 -27.70
N ARG A 128 -16.82 7.53 -26.69
CA ARG A 128 -18.29 7.71 -26.84
C ARG A 128 -18.65 9.12 -27.31
N SER A 129 -17.96 10.13 -26.77
CA SER A 129 -18.15 11.53 -27.15
C SER A 129 -17.80 11.76 -28.63
N ALA A 130 -16.73 11.14 -29.11
CA ALA A 130 -16.32 11.23 -30.51
C ALA A 130 -17.31 10.51 -31.44
N VAL A 131 -17.83 9.34 -31.05
CA VAL A 131 -18.88 8.64 -31.81
C VAL A 131 -20.15 9.50 -31.90
N LEU A 132 -20.56 10.14 -30.80
CA LEU A 132 -21.70 11.07 -30.79
C LEU A 132 -21.47 12.29 -31.71
N GLN A 133 -20.25 12.84 -31.73
CA GLN A 133 -19.92 13.94 -32.63
C GLN A 133 -19.99 13.51 -34.10
N VAL A 134 -19.50 12.31 -34.41
CA VAL A 134 -19.59 11.73 -35.76
C VAL A 134 -21.06 11.53 -36.15
N GLU A 135 -21.91 11.03 -35.25
CA GLU A 135 -23.35 10.89 -35.48
C GLU A 135 -24.00 12.24 -35.79
N GLN A 136 -23.74 13.27 -34.99
CA GLN A 136 -24.27 14.63 -35.23
C GLN A 136 -23.83 15.18 -36.58
N ASN A 137 -22.56 14.98 -36.95
CA ASN A 137 -22.04 15.42 -38.25
C ASN A 137 -22.76 14.69 -39.40
N LEU A 138 -22.97 13.38 -39.29
CA LEU A 138 -23.68 12.56 -40.29
C LEU A 138 -25.18 12.91 -40.40
N LEU A 139 -25.80 13.39 -39.32
CA LEU A 139 -27.17 13.92 -39.36
C LEU A 139 -27.25 15.29 -40.05
N SER A 140 -26.21 16.11 -39.92
CA SER A 140 -26.14 17.44 -40.56
C SER A 140 -25.75 17.39 -42.05
N ASP A 141 -24.78 16.53 -42.39
CA ASP A 141 -24.33 16.29 -43.77
C ASP A 141 -24.05 14.78 -43.94
N PRO A 142 -24.95 14.05 -44.63
CA PRO A 142 -24.89 12.59 -44.66
C PRO A 142 -23.80 12.02 -45.58
N LEU A 143 -23.13 12.82 -46.40
CA LEU A 143 -22.14 12.32 -47.35
C LEU A 143 -20.86 13.17 -47.31
N PRO A 144 -19.66 12.56 -47.25
CA PRO A 144 -19.34 11.12 -47.31
C PRO A 144 -19.25 10.41 -45.94
N ILE A 145 -20.04 9.33 -45.75
CA ILE A 145 -20.16 8.57 -44.48
C ILE A 145 -18.82 8.02 -43.97
N LEU A 146 -18.13 7.19 -44.79
CA LEU A 146 -16.93 6.47 -44.35
C LEU A 146 -15.76 7.41 -44.05
N ALA A 147 -15.63 8.50 -44.79
CA ALA A 147 -14.58 9.48 -44.57
C ALA A 147 -14.82 10.26 -43.27
N THR A 148 -16.06 10.69 -43.01
CA THR A 148 -16.43 11.37 -41.76
C THR A 148 -16.16 10.48 -40.54
N VAL A 149 -16.53 9.19 -40.60
CA VAL A 149 -16.30 8.24 -39.50
C VAL A 149 -14.80 7.96 -39.32
N THR A 150 -14.08 7.69 -40.41
CA THR A 150 -12.63 7.40 -40.34
C THR A 150 -11.86 8.59 -39.80
N HIS A 151 -12.18 9.81 -40.25
CA HIS A 151 -11.55 11.03 -39.75
C HIS A 151 -11.85 11.27 -38.27
N GLY A 152 -13.11 11.11 -37.86
CA GLY A 152 -13.53 11.31 -36.47
C GLY A 152 -12.93 10.30 -35.49
N LEU A 153 -12.63 9.07 -35.94
CA LEU A 153 -12.13 7.98 -35.09
C LEU A 153 -10.66 7.64 -35.27
N ASN A 154 -9.93 8.29 -36.18
CA ASN A 154 -8.52 8.03 -36.47
C ASN A 154 -7.64 7.97 -35.20
N LYS A 155 -7.85 8.90 -34.26
CA LYS A 155 -7.10 8.91 -32.99
C LYS A 155 -7.26 7.60 -32.20
N PHE A 156 -8.43 6.98 -32.23
CA PHE A 156 -8.73 5.77 -31.47
C PHE A 156 -8.25 4.49 -32.16
N GLU A 157 -8.00 4.54 -33.47
CA GLU A 157 -7.34 3.44 -34.18
C GLU A 157 -5.92 3.20 -33.70
N VAL A 158 -5.24 4.27 -33.26
CA VAL A 158 -3.89 4.18 -32.69
C VAL A 158 -3.92 3.83 -31.20
N LEU A 159 -4.97 4.25 -30.48
CA LEU A 159 -5.04 4.10 -29.02
C LEU A 159 -5.65 2.78 -28.55
N LEU A 160 -6.75 2.31 -29.14
CA LEU A 160 -7.52 1.18 -28.61
C LEU A 160 -6.80 -0.18 -28.73
N PRO A 161 -6.09 -0.52 -29.82
CA PRO A 161 -5.43 -1.81 -29.93
C PRO A 161 -4.33 -2.03 -28.87
N PRO A 162 -3.39 -1.09 -28.64
CA PRO A 162 -2.39 -1.24 -27.58
C PRO A 162 -3.00 -1.31 -26.17
N LEU A 163 -4.11 -0.60 -25.93
CA LEU A 163 -4.84 -0.67 -24.67
C LEU A 163 -5.51 -2.03 -24.47
N TYR A 164 -6.06 -2.62 -25.54
CA TYR A 164 -6.62 -3.96 -25.50
C TYR A 164 -5.55 -5.00 -25.19
N GLU A 165 -4.40 -4.97 -25.87
CA GLU A 165 -3.27 -5.84 -25.57
C GLU A 165 -2.82 -5.72 -24.11
N LEU A 166 -2.73 -4.49 -23.59
CA LEU A 166 -2.41 -4.24 -22.19
C LEU A 166 -3.41 -4.91 -21.24
N VAL A 167 -4.71 -4.76 -21.49
CA VAL A 167 -5.76 -5.38 -20.66
C VAL A 167 -5.72 -6.90 -20.74
N MET A 168 -5.53 -7.47 -21.93
CA MET A 168 -5.38 -8.91 -22.11
C MET A 168 -4.15 -9.44 -21.36
N GLU A 169 -3.03 -8.73 -21.40
CA GLU A 169 -1.83 -9.08 -20.64
C GLU A 169 -2.08 -9.03 -19.13
N ILE A 170 -2.83 -8.03 -18.64
CA ILE A 170 -3.21 -7.90 -17.22
C ILE A 170 -4.09 -9.08 -16.77
N GLU A 171 -5.09 -9.45 -17.57
CA GLU A 171 -6.01 -10.56 -17.26
C GLU A 171 -5.29 -11.92 -17.34
N GLN A 172 -4.49 -12.15 -18.38
CA GLN A 172 -3.83 -13.44 -18.62
C GLN A 172 -2.76 -13.76 -17.58
N LYS A 173 -1.92 -12.77 -17.23
CA LYS A 173 -0.82 -12.94 -16.27
C LYS A 173 -1.24 -12.67 -14.82
N ASP A 174 -2.52 -12.36 -14.59
CA ASP A 174 -3.07 -11.94 -13.29
C ASP A 174 -2.22 -10.85 -12.59
N ILE A 175 -1.78 -9.83 -13.34
CA ILE A 175 -0.91 -8.73 -12.85
C ILE A 175 -1.69 -7.82 -11.89
N LYS A 176 -1.10 -7.51 -10.72
CA LYS A 176 -1.71 -6.74 -9.62
C LYS A 176 -0.70 -5.81 -8.95
N GLY A 177 -1.19 -4.84 -8.17
CA GLY A 177 -0.36 -3.98 -7.35
C GLY A 177 0.77 -3.25 -8.09
N GLY A 178 1.97 -3.24 -7.50
CA GLY A 178 3.11 -2.56 -8.12
C GLY A 178 3.63 -3.18 -9.41
N GLN A 179 3.36 -4.47 -9.67
CA GLN A 179 3.68 -5.10 -10.96
C GLN A 179 2.93 -4.41 -12.11
N LEU A 180 1.71 -3.98 -11.83
CA LEU A 180 0.87 -3.27 -12.77
C LEU A 180 1.42 -1.88 -13.08
N LEU A 181 1.95 -1.19 -12.06
CA LEU A 181 2.65 0.09 -12.25
C LEU A 181 3.93 -0.09 -13.10
N ASN A 182 4.65 -1.20 -12.91
CA ASN A 182 5.84 -1.52 -13.71
C ASN A 182 5.49 -1.78 -15.17
N LEU A 183 4.42 -2.52 -15.43
CA LEU A 183 3.93 -2.76 -16.79
C LEU A 183 3.58 -1.44 -17.49
N LEU A 184 2.79 -0.59 -16.84
CA LEU A 184 2.41 0.72 -17.39
C LEU A 184 3.63 1.62 -17.62
N HIS A 185 4.58 1.64 -16.68
CA HIS A 185 5.81 2.42 -16.84
C HIS A 185 6.63 1.94 -18.04
N LYS A 186 6.76 0.62 -18.26
CA LYS A 186 7.45 0.05 -19.43
C LYS A 186 6.77 0.45 -20.75
N ARG A 187 5.44 0.43 -20.78
CA ARG A 187 4.64 0.78 -21.98
C ARG A 187 4.60 2.30 -22.25
N CYS A 188 4.89 3.13 -21.26
CA CYS A 188 4.99 4.59 -21.40
C CYS A 188 6.14 5.02 -22.34
N HIS A 189 7.18 4.20 -22.48
CA HIS A 189 8.30 4.45 -23.40
C HIS A 189 7.95 4.06 -24.84
N CYS A 190 6.95 4.73 -25.43
CA CYS A 190 6.56 4.55 -26.82
C CYS A 190 6.79 5.83 -27.63
N GLY A 191 7.05 5.71 -28.94
CA GLY A 191 7.30 6.84 -29.83
C GLY A 191 6.04 7.61 -30.29
N VAL A 192 4.87 7.27 -29.73
CA VAL A 192 3.58 7.83 -30.11
C VAL A 192 3.06 8.72 -28.96
N PRO A 193 3.01 10.05 -29.11
CA PRO A 193 2.73 10.97 -28.01
C PRO A 193 1.30 10.83 -27.45
N GLU A 194 0.32 10.51 -28.29
CA GLU A 194 -1.06 10.30 -27.86
C GLU A 194 -1.18 9.06 -26.98
N LEU A 195 -0.49 7.97 -27.37
CA LEU A 195 -0.46 6.73 -26.60
C LEU A 195 0.31 6.91 -25.30
N GLN A 196 1.44 7.61 -25.34
CA GLN A 196 2.21 7.95 -24.14
C GLN A 196 1.34 8.72 -23.15
N SER A 197 0.64 9.76 -23.59
CA SER A 197 -0.26 10.56 -22.75
C SER A 197 -1.38 9.73 -22.14
N CYS A 198 -1.93 8.79 -22.92
CA CYS A 198 -2.95 7.84 -22.47
C CYS A 198 -2.43 6.90 -21.37
N ILE A 199 -1.26 6.29 -21.58
CA ILE A 199 -0.64 5.38 -20.61
C ILE A 199 -0.19 6.14 -19.35
N GLN A 200 0.33 7.35 -19.49
CA GLN A 200 0.65 8.24 -18.37
C GLN A 200 -0.61 8.55 -17.54
N ARG A 201 -1.76 8.79 -18.19
CA ARG A 201 -3.04 8.97 -17.50
C ARG A 201 -3.45 7.72 -16.72
N LEU A 202 -3.27 6.53 -17.28
CA LEU A 202 -3.52 5.26 -16.56
C LEU A 202 -2.56 5.08 -15.37
N LEU A 203 -1.28 5.40 -15.57
CA LEU A 203 -0.25 5.33 -14.54
C LEU A 203 -0.57 6.29 -13.38
N TRP A 204 -1.05 7.49 -13.69
CA TRP A 204 -1.50 8.46 -12.70
C TRP A 204 -2.61 7.89 -11.80
N HIS A 205 -3.61 7.21 -12.38
CA HIS A 205 -4.67 6.54 -11.61
C HIS A 205 -4.09 5.47 -10.68
N GLY A 206 -3.13 4.68 -11.17
CA GLY A 206 -2.39 3.72 -10.34
C GLY A 206 -1.63 4.39 -9.20
N HIS A 207 -0.97 5.53 -9.46
CA HIS A 207 -0.30 6.32 -8.43
C HIS A 207 -1.25 6.89 -7.39
N GLN A 208 -2.51 7.20 -7.73
CA GLN A 208 -3.48 7.65 -6.72
C GLN A 208 -3.67 6.61 -5.61
N VAL A 209 -3.74 5.32 -5.96
CA VAL A 209 -3.83 4.22 -4.99
C VAL A 209 -2.56 4.13 -4.17
N MET A 210 -1.39 4.18 -4.83
CA MET A 210 -0.09 4.16 -4.16
C MET A 210 0.06 5.31 -3.16
N PHE A 211 -0.31 6.54 -3.53
CA PHE A 211 -0.24 7.69 -2.63
C PHE A 211 -1.22 7.59 -1.47
N ASN A 212 -2.42 7.04 -1.67
CA ASN A 212 -3.34 6.79 -0.55
C ASN A 212 -2.75 5.78 0.45
N GLN A 213 -2.13 4.70 -0.05
CA GLN A 213 -1.43 3.71 0.79
C GLN A 213 -0.23 4.33 1.52
N LEU A 214 0.55 5.16 0.82
CA LEU A 214 1.68 5.91 1.39
C LEU A 214 1.23 6.90 2.46
N THR A 215 0.15 7.65 2.26
CA THR A 215 -0.42 8.54 3.27
C THR A 215 -0.90 7.74 4.48
N SER A 216 -1.63 6.64 4.27
CA SER A 216 -2.06 5.74 5.35
C SER A 216 -0.88 5.28 6.23
N TRP A 217 0.21 4.87 5.57
CA TRP A 217 1.40 4.36 6.22
C TRP A 217 2.29 5.44 6.85
N MET A 218 2.64 6.49 6.11
CA MET A 218 3.59 7.52 6.53
C MET A 218 2.96 8.71 7.25
N VAL A 219 1.63 8.84 7.33
CA VAL A 219 0.99 9.86 8.18
C VAL A 219 0.41 9.21 9.43
N TYR A 220 -0.24 8.06 9.28
CA TYR A 220 -1.00 7.42 10.36
C TYR A 220 -0.35 6.15 10.91
N GLY A 221 0.68 5.58 10.26
CA GLY A 221 1.31 4.32 10.70
C GLY A 221 0.41 3.09 10.47
N ILE A 222 -0.62 3.21 9.64
CA ILE A 222 -1.61 2.16 9.38
C ILE A 222 -1.32 1.55 8.01
N LEU A 223 -1.22 0.21 7.96
CA LEU A 223 -1.04 -0.52 6.72
C LEU A 223 -2.41 -0.97 6.19
N GLN A 224 -2.96 -0.23 5.22
CA GLN A 224 -4.21 -0.57 4.54
C GLN A 224 -3.92 -1.30 3.22
N ASP A 225 -3.78 -2.63 3.29
CA ASP A 225 -3.49 -3.46 2.12
C ASP A 225 -4.24 -4.81 2.16
N GLN A 226 -5.54 -4.78 1.86
CA GLN A 226 -6.41 -5.96 1.88
C GLN A 226 -6.04 -7.01 0.82
N TYR A 227 -5.41 -6.59 -0.27
CA TYR A 227 -5.12 -7.44 -1.43
C TYR A 227 -3.63 -7.80 -1.57
N HIS A 228 -2.79 -7.40 -0.62
CA HIS A 228 -1.33 -7.62 -0.64
C HIS A 228 -0.62 -7.04 -1.87
N GLU A 229 -1.11 -5.88 -2.32
CA GLU A 229 -0.69 -5.19 -3.54
C GLU A 229 0.35 -4.10 -3.28
N PHE A 230 0.48 -3.65 -2.04
CA PHE A 230 1.45 -2.65 -1.65
C PHE A 230 2.84 -3.28 -1.46
N PHE A 231 3.89 -2.52 -1.73
CA PHE A 231 5.27 -3.00 -1.58
C PHE A 231 5.73 -3.08 -0.12
N ILE A 232 4.92 -2.66 0.86
CA ILE A 232 5.18 -2.89 2.28
C ILE A 232 4.22 -3.95 2.77
N ARG A 233 4.75 -5.04 3.31
CA ARG A 233 3.96 -6.15 3.85
C ARG A 233 4.24 -6.38 5.31
N ARG A 234 3.20 -6.83 6.02
CA ARG A 234 3.36 -7.39 7.36
C ARG A 234 3.92 -8.82 7.22
N GLN A 235 4.97 -9.14 7.94
CA GLN A 235 5.40 -10.53 8.08
C GLN A 235 4.37 -11.22 8.98
N VAL A 236 3.66 -12.20 8.42
CA VAL A 236 2.84 -13.12 9.21
C VAL A 236 3.77 -14.25 9.57
N ASP A 237 4.00 -14.50 10.86
CA ASP A 237 4.71 -15.69 11.31
C ASP A 237 3.97 -16.90 10.72
N ARG A 238 4.66 -17.68 9.89
CA ARG A 238 4.14 -18.92 9.32
C ARG A 238 4.08 -19.97 10.44
N ASP A 239 3.05 -19.90 11.28
CA ASP A 239 2.65 -20.96 12.19
C ASP A 239 1.26 -21.50 11.79
N GLU A 240 1.10 -21.93 10.53
CA GLU A 240 -0.11 -22.64 10.08
C GLU A 240 0.21 -23.99 9.40
N GLY A 241 1.15 -24.76 9.96
CA GLY A 241 1.47 -26.04 9.32
C GLY A 241 2.34 -27.04 10.07
N ASN A 242 2.22 -27.17 11.40
CA ASN A 242 2.47 -28.43 12.13
C ASN A 242 2.41 -28.19 13.64
N GLU A 243 1.23 -28.27 14.27
CA GLU A 243 1.17 -28.72 15.66
C GLU A 243 -0.08 -29.58 15.85
N SER A 244 0.15 -30.89 15.87
CA SER A 244 -0.79 -31.84 16.44
C SER A 244 -0.37 -32.09 17.89
N ALA A 245 -1.34 -31.85 18.77
CA ALA A 245 -1.52 -32.38 20.13
C ALA A 245 -0.46 -32.10 21.23
N GLN A 246 -0.99 -31.58 22.35
CA GLN A 246 -0.49 -31.57 23.74
C GLN A 246 0.40 -30.39 24.19
N SER A 247 -0.16 -29.44 24.95
CA SER A 247 -0.29 -29.59 26.42
C SER A 247 -0.78 -28.29 27.08
N ASP A 248 -1.78 -28.41 27.97
CA ASP A 248 -2.43 -27.36 28.75
C ASP A 248 -1.53 -26.72 29.85
N VAL A 249 -0.22 -26.58 29.61
CA VAL A 249 0.74 -25.91 30.52
C VAL A 249 1.33 -24.64 29.89
N ALA A 250 1.03 -24.38 28.62
CA ALA A 250 1.55 -23.25 27.84
C ALA A 250 0.91 -21.89 28.17
N ASP A 251 -0.22 -21.83 28.88
CA ASP A 251 -0.94 -20.56 29.12
C ASP A 251 -0.18 -19.56 30.00
N LYS A 252 0.71 -20.02 30.88
CA LYS A 252 1.55 -19.14 31.71
C LYS A 252 2.83 -18.67 30.99
N PHE A 253 3.28 -19.39 29.96
CA PHE A 253 4.39 -18.97 29.09
C PHE A 253 3.91 -18.11 27.91
N ALA A 254 2.71 -18.35 27.40
CA ALA A 254 2.07 -17.55 26.36
C ALA A 254 1.82 -16.11 26.82
N GLN A 255 1.50 -15.88 28.10
CA GLN A 255 1.34 -14.53 28.65
C GLN A 255 2.67 -13.79 28.85
N LYS A 256 3.79 -14.52 28.97
CA LYS A 256 5.14 -13.95 28.97
C LYS A 256 5.60 -13.66 27.53
N LEU A 257 5.25 -14.53 26.58
CA LEU A 257 5.52 -14.38 25.15
C LEU A 257 4.71 -13.23 24.52
N ALA A 258 3.50 -12.95 25.01
CA ALA A 258 2.69 -11.80 24.59
C ALA A 258 3.38 -10.44 24.87
N LYS A 259 4.27 -10.39 25.87
CA LYS A 259 5.11 -9.21 26.15
C LYS A 259 6.29 -9.11 25.18
N ASP A 260 6.80 -10.24 24.71
CA ASP A 260 7.85 -10.33 23.68
C ASP A 260 7.32 -10.10 22.25
N THR A 261 6.03 -10.38 21.99
CA THR A 261 5.34 -10.06 20.72
C THR A 261 5.37 -8.56 20.41
N SER A 262 5.47 -7.71 21.44
CA SER A 262 5.63 -6.26 21.29
C SER A 262 7.02 -5.88 20.76
N LEU A 263 8.08 -6.56 21.22
CA LEU A 263 9.48 -6.31 20.83
C LEU A 263 9.80 -6.83 19.41
N THR A 264 9.21 -7.94 19.00
CA THR A 264 9.32 -8.45 17.62
C THR A 264 8.56 -7.59 16.61
N SER A 265 7.56 -6.81 17.04
CA SER A 265 6.73 -6.00 16.12
C SER A 265 7.49 -4.97 15.28
N TRP A 266 8.61 -4.41 15.78
CA TRP A 266 9.42 -3.44 15.03
C TRP A 266 10.37 -4.11 14.03
N HIS A 267 11.11 -5.12 14.47
CA HIS A 267 12.17 -5.75 13.70
C HIS A 267 11.65 -6.81 12.72
N SER A 268 10.69 -7.64 13.11
CA SER A 268 10.13 -8.69 12.24
C SER A 268 8.73 -8.35 11.70
N GLY A 269 8.06 -7.29 12.17
CA GLY A 269 6.67 -7.05 11.77
C GLY A 269 6.46 -6.63 10.31
N PHE A 270 7.42 -5.95 9.67
CA PHE A 270 7.22 -5.40 8.31
C PHE A 270 8.48 -5.45 7.44
N HIS A 271 8.30 -5.76 6.15
CA HIS A 271 9.35 -5.84 5.13
C HIS A 271 8.91 -5.25 3.79
N VAL A 272 9.88 -4.96 2.91
CA VAL A 272 9.63 -4.54 1.52
C VAL A 272 9.46 -5.78 0.63
N SER A 273 8.34 -5.89 -0.05
CA SER A 273 8.07 -6.93 -1.04
C SER A 273 8.65 -6.54 -2.40
N LEU A 274 9.74 -7.19 -2.81
CA LEU A 274 10.41 -6.93 -4.10
C LEU A 274 9.47 -7.10 -5.29
N ASP A 275 8.59 -8.11 -5.26
CA ASP A 275 7.67 -8.39 -6.36
C ASP A 275 6.66 -7.27 -6.63
N MET A 276 6.37 -6.44 -5.62
CA MET A 276 5.40 -5.35 -5.70
C MET A 276 6.08 -3.98 -5.69
N LEU A 277 7.41 -3.93 -5.66
CA LEU A 277 8.15 -2.67 -5.67
C LEU A 277 8.20 -2.11 -7.10
N PRO A 278 7.76 -0.87 -7.34
CA PRO A 278 7.91 -0.27 -8.65
C PRO A 278 9.39 -0.05 -9.01
N GLU A 279 9.82 -0.48 -10.20
CA GLU A 279 11.23 -0.48 -10.65
C GLU A 279 11.86 0.92 -10.67
N TYR A 280 11.05 1.95 -10.88
CA TYR A 280 11.49 3.35 -10.85
C TYR A 280 11.68 3.92 -9.44
N ILE A 281 11.26 3.20 -8.39
CA ILE A 281 11.50 3.53 -6.98
C ILE A 281 12.69 2.71 -6.48
N HIS A 282 13.78 3.40 -6.12
CA HIS A 282 14.97 2.73 -5.61
C HIS A 282 14.73 2.08 -4.24
N MET A 283 15.42 0.96 -3.99
CA MET A 283 15.37 0.24 -2.72
C MET A 283 15.60 1.16 -1.51
N ARG A 284 16.59 2.06 -1.58
CA ARG A 284 16.88 3.03 -0.49
C ARG A 284 15.68 3.92 -0.13
N VAL A 285 14.86 4.25 -1.12
CA VAL A 285 13.64 5.05 -0.93
C VAL A 285 12.56 4.19 -0.31
N ALA A 286 12.39 2.94 -0.77
CA ALA A 286 11.47 1.98 -0.17
C ALA A 286 11.81 1.68 1.30
N GLU A 287 13.09 1.51 1.63
CA GLU A 287 13.58 1.36 3.01
C GLU A 287 13.29 2.62 3.85
N SER A 288 13.43 3.80 3.26
CA SER A 288 13.09 5.07 3.91
C SER A 288 11.59 5.17 4.23
N ILE A 289 10.73 4.73 3.32
CA ILE A 289 9.27 4.66 3.51
C ILE A 289 8.92 3.62 4.59
N LEU A 290 9.57 2.45 4.56
CA LEU A 290 9.40 1.41 5.57
C LEU A 290 9.77 1.94 6.96
N PHE A 291 10.94 2.55 7.10
CA PHE A 291 11.40 3.16 8.35
C PHE A 291 10.44 4.25 8.83
N ALA A 292 10.05 5.18 7.96
CA ALA A 292 9.20 6.31 8.32
C ALA A 292 7.86 5.84 8.89
N GLY A 293 7.18 4.90 8.21
CA GLY A 293 5.90 4.41 8.74
C GLY A 293 6.04 3.50 9.96
N LYS A 294 7.14 2.72 10.11
CA LYS A 294 7.45 2.02 11.37
C LYS A 294 7.56 3.03 12.53
N ALA A 295 8.38 4.07 12.35
CA ALA A 295 8.58 5.13 13.34
C ALA A 295 7.28 5.81 13.73
N ILE A 296 6.48 6.23 12.74
CA ILE A 296 5.21 6.92 12.97
C ILE A 296 4.19 6.02 13.66
N ARG A 297 4.17 4.73 13.32
CA ARG A 297 3.33 3.74 14.02
C ARG A 297 3.67 3.64 15.50
N VAL A 298 4.95 3.63 15.86
CA VAL A 298 5.40 3.62 17.28
C VAL A 298 5.10 4.93 17.98
N LEU A 299 5.32 6.06 17.30
CA LEU A 299 5.01 7.38 17.86
C LEU A 299 3.51 7.56 18.11
N ARG A 300 2.64 7.03 17.25
CA ARG A 300 1.18 7.09 17.44
C ARG A 300 0.62 6.05 18.40
N ASN A 301 1.25 4.88 18.51
CA ASN A 301 0.84 3.81 19.40
C ASN A 301 2.02 3.40 20.32
N PRO A 302 2.41 4.25 21.29
CA PRO A 302 3.44 3.89 22.25
C PRO A 302 3.00 2.67 23.07
N SER A 303 3.90 1.71 23.27
CA SER A 303 3.67 0.62 24.23
C SER A 303 3.42 1.22 25.62
N PRO A 304 2.57 0.61 26.48
CA PRO A 304 2.24 1.16 27.80
C PRO A 304 3.43 1.48 28.72
N GLY A 305 4.61 0.91 28.45
CA GLY A 305 5.85 1.20 29.19
C GLY A 305 6.57 2.50 28.79
N ALA A 306 6.23 3.12 27.65
CA ALA A 306 6.89 4.34 27.16
C ALA A 306 6.30 5.64 27.75
N THR A 307 5.17 5.56 28.46
CA THR A 307 4.50 6.70 29.10
C THR A 307 4.98 6.96 30.53
N LEU A 308 5.88 6.13 31.08
CA LEU A 308 6.30 6.21 32.47
C LEU A 308 7.52 7.11 32.66
N LEU A 309 7.30 8.42 32.67
CA LEU A 309 8.04 9.39 33.46
C LEU A 309 7.11 10.62 33.67
N GLU A 310 6.02 10.43 34.42
CA GLU A 310 5.42 11.59 35.10
C GLU A 310 6.35 11.97 36.26
N PRO A 311 6.81 13.24 36.36
CA PRO A 311 7.54 13.68 37.54
C PRO A 311 6.63 13.57 38.75
N THR A 312 7.00 12.71 39.69
CA THR A 312 6.31 12.55 40.97
C THR A 312 6.44 13.86 41.76
N ASN A 313 5.47 14.77 41.61
CA ASN A 313 5.27 15.82 42.59
C ASN A 313 4.80 15.15 43.87
N GLN A 314 5.74 14.94 44.80
CA GLN A 314 5.42 14.61 46.18
C GLN A 314 4.64 15.77 46.80
N SER A 315 3.32 15.69 46.74
CA SER A 315 2.43 16.47 47.58
C SER A 315 2.47 15.91 49.01
N GLN A 316 3.50 16.28 49.77
CA GLN A 316 3.42 16.25 51.22
C GLN A 316 2.82 17.57 51.71
N THR A 317 1.58 17.44 52.18
CA THR A 317 0.81 18.41 52.95
C THR A 317 1.60 18.98 54.13
N LEU A 318 1.66 20.30 54.26
CA LEU A 318 1.71 21.01 55.54
C LEU A 318 1.09 22.40 55.39
N LYS A 319 -0.02 22.62 56.10
CA LYS A 319 -0.75 23.89 56.21
C LYS A 319 0.08 24.93 56.96
N GLY A 320 0.07 26.18 56.49
CA GLY A 320 0.57 27.33 57.23
C GLY A 320 0.40 28.65 56.49
N SER A 321 -0.65 29.39 56.84
CA SER A 321 -0.98 30.76 56.40
C SER A 321 0.13 31.78 56.75
N HIS A 322 0.44 32.74 55.85
CA HIS A 322 0.32 34.20 56.10
C HIS A 322 0.92 35.10 54.99
N ARG A 323 0.06 36.02 54.52
CA ARG A 323 0.18 37.38 53.92
C ARG A 323 1.54 38.02 53.54
N MET A 324 1.44 38.71 52.39
CA MET A 324 1.86 40.09 52.03
C MET A 324 3.24 40.40 51.43
N GLN A 325 3.13 41.21 50.35
CA GLN A 325 3.97 42.33 49.89
C GLN A 325 5.06 42.12 48.81
N SER A 326 4.70 42.66 47.64
CA SER A 326 5.48 43.25 46.55
C SER A 326 6.77 43.97 46.94
N PHE A 327 7.82 43.88 46.11
CA PHE A 327 8.57 45.05 45.64
C PHE A 327 9.27 44.77 44.29
N THR A 328 9.29 45.82 43.48
CA THR A 328 9.74 45.99 42.09
C THR A 328 11.25 46.16 41.94
N GLY A 329 11.83 45.77 40.79
CA GLY A 329 13.14 46.31 40.39
C GLY A 329 13.85 45.65 39.19
N GLY A 330 13.43 45.98 37.96
CA GLY A 330 14.31 46.33 36.83
C GLY A 330 15.22 45.29 36.15
N PRO A 331 15.64 45.53 34.88
CA PRO A 331 15.74 44.50 33.87
C PRO A 331 17.17 44.18 33.42
N GLY A 332 17.43 42.92 33.06
CA GLY A 332 18.67 42.48 32.42
C GLY A 332 18.37 41.39 31.41
N ALA A 333 18.42 41.76 30.13
CA ALA A 333 18.12 40.90 28.99
C ALA A 333 19.03 39.67 28.96
N LEU A 334 18.40 38.49 29.02
CA LEU A 334 18.97 37.22 28.60
C LEU A 334 17.99 36.58 27.63
N LYS A 335 18.47 36.39 26.39
CA LYS A 335 17.90 35.60 25.30
C LYS A 335 16.99 34.48 25.83
N GLU A 336 15.70 34.59 25.52
CA GLU A 336 14.70 33.57 25.80
C GLU A 336 15.07 32.27 25.05
N LEU A 337 15.60 31.31 25.80
CA LEU A 337 15.43 29.89 25.50
C LEU A 337 13.95 29.57 25.82
N PRO A 338 13.21 28.87 24.95
CA PRO A 338 11.83 28.54 25.26
C PRO A 338 11.77 27.67 26.51
N ASN A 339 11.02 28.15 27.51
CA ASN A 339 10.70 27.46 28.75
C ASN A 339 9.97 26.14 28.44
N PHE A 340 10.69 25.02 28.52
CA PHE A 340 10.10 23.68 28.52
C PHE A 340 9.63 23.31 29.93
N SER A 341 8.61 24.00 30.41
CA SER A 341 7.92 23.64 31.65
C SER A 341 6.44 23.62 31.35
N ASN A 342 5.87 22.41 31.38
CA ASN A 342 4.48 22.02 31.08
C ASN A 342 4.25 21.57 29.63
N ILE A 343 4.88 20.48 29.22
CA ILE A 343 4.34 19.65 28.13
C ILE A 343 3.64 18.49 28.83
N SER A 344 2.31 18.58 28.86
CA SER A 344 1.39 17.49 29.21
C SER A 344 1.66 16.30 28.29
N ALA A 345 0.93 15.20 28.43
CA ALA A 345 0.97 14.04 27.52
C ALA A 345 0.48 14.36 26.08
N GLU A 346 0.86 15.51 25.53
CA GLU A 346 0.59 15.97 24.18
C GLU A 346 1.53 15.26 23.21
N GLU A 347 0.90 14.41 22.39
CA GLU A 347 1.30 13.90 21.09
C GLU A 347 2.81 13.74 20.86
N LEU A 348 3.30 12.50 21.03
CA LEU A 348 4.64 12.07 20.58
C LEU A 348 4.97 12.44 19.12
N LEU A 349 3.95 12.68 18.31
CA LEU A 349 4.05 13.30 17.00
C LEU A 349 2.97 14.39 16.92
N PRO A 350 3.33 15.69 16.96
CA PRO A 350 2.38 16.78 16.90
C PRO A 350 1.54 16.71 15.63
N GLN A 351 0.23 16.97 15.73
CA GLN A 351 -0.65 16.97 14.57
C GLN A 351 -0.17 17.91 13.45
N ALA A 352 0.48 19.03 13.77
CA ALA A 352 1.07 19.93 12.77
C ALA A 352 2.15 19.27 11.88
N GLU A 353 2.96 18.37 12.42
CA GLU A 353 3.94 17.61 11.64
C GLU A 353 3.25 16.54 10.79
N ALA A 354 2.19 15.91 11.31
CA ALA A 354 1.37 14.99 10.51
C ALA A 354 0.71 15.71 9.32
N ASP A 355 0.16 16.90 9.54
CA ASP A 355 -0.47 17.72 8.50
C ASP A 355 0.54 18.18 7.44
N LYS A 356 1.78 18.49 7.87
CA LYS A 356 2.88 18.81 6.96
C LYS A 356 3.27 17.61 6.09
N VAL A 357 3.41 16.42 6.68
CA VAL A 357 3.69 15.18 5.93
C VAL A 357 2.56 14.90 4.94
N ASP A 358 1.30 15.01 5.36
CA ASP A 358 0.14 14.84 4.51
C ASP A 358 0.09 15.85 3.36
N ALA A 359 0.40 17.13 3.62
CA ALA A 359 0.48 18.16 2.60
C ALA A 359 1.56 17.85 1.54
N MET A 360 2.74 17.37 1.95
CA MET A 360 3.80 16.97 1.02
C MET A 360 3.36 15.83 0.10
N LEU A 361 2.69 14.81 0.64
CA LEU A 361 2.18 13.68 -0.15
C LEU A 361 1.01 14.08 -1.05
N LYS A 362 0.12 14.95 -0.57
CA LYS A 362 -0.97 15.52 -1.37
C LYS A 362 -0.42 16.31 -2.55
N GLN A 363 0.60 17.15 -2.37
CA GLN A 363 1.21 17.90 -3.48
C GLN A 363 1.72 16.96 -4.60
N LEU A 364 2.39 15.87 -4.22
CA LEU A 364 2.87 14.86 -5.17
C LEU A 364 1.72 14.09 -5.83
N LYS A 365 0.65 13.80 -5.10
CA LYS A 365 -0.53 13.10 -5.59
C LYS A 365 -1.29 13.88 -6.68
N HIS A 366 -1.33 15.21 -6.58
CA HIS A 366 -2.02 16.08 -7.56
C HIS A 366 -1.20 16.31 -8.84
N ALA A 367 0.11 16.02 -8.84
CA ALA A 367 0.93 16.13 -10.05
C ALA A 367 0.44 15.15 -11.11
N SER A 368 0.38 15.59 -12.38
CA SER A 368 0.02 14.74 -13.51
C SER A 368 1.09 13.70 -13.84
N GLU A 369 2.35 14.03 -13.56
CA GLU A 369 3.51 13.19 -13.84
C GLU A 369 4.29 12.84 -12.56
N PHE A 370 4.86 11.62 -12.56
CA PHE A 370 5.67 11.13 -11.47
C PHE A 370 7.09 11.71 -11.52
N HIS A 371 7.34 12.71 -10.69
CA HIS A 371 8.64 13.34 -10.56
C HIS A 371 9.50 12.63 -9.52
N LYS A 372 10.37 11.73 -9.98
CA LYS A 372 11.25 10.91 -9.11
C LYS A 372 12.01 11.73 -8.06
N ARG A 373 12.64 12.85 -8.45
CA ARG A 373 13.43 13.68 -7.53
C ARG A 373 12.59 14.33 -6.43
N LEU A 374 11.40 14.84 -6.77
CA LEU A 374 10.50 15.45 -5.80
C LEU A 374 9.95 14.40 -4.82
N PHE A 375 9.62 13.22 -5.34
CA PHE A 375 9.22 12.09 -4.52
C PHE A 375 10.31 11.66 -3.54
N GLU A 376 11.55 11.48 -4.01
CA GLU A 376 12.70 11.12 -3.17
C GLU A 376 13.00 12.18 -2.10
N SER A 377 12.96 13.46 -2.48
CA SER A 377 13.14 14.57 -1.54
C SER A 377 12.04 14.59 -0.47
N ALA A 378 10.79 14.39 -0.85
CA ALA A 378 9.68 14.36 0.09
C ALA A 378 9.81 13.20 1.08
N VAL A 379 10.09 11.98 0.58
CA VAL A 379 10.32 10.80 1.42
C VAL A 379 11.49 11.02 2.39
N SER A 380 12.58 11.63 1.93
CA SER A 380 13.74 11.93 2.79
C SER A 380 13.38 12.92 3.91
N SER A 381 12.60 13.96 3.61
CA SER A 381 12.11 14.90 4.62
C SER A 381 11.18 14.23 5.63
N ILE A 382 10.24 13.40 5.17
CA ILE A 382 9.32 12.64 6.04
C ILE A 382 10.12 11.70 6.96
N ARG A 383 11.10 10.98 6.41
CA ARG A 383 12.00 10.11 7.19
C ARG A 383 12.75 10.91 8.26
N THR A 384 13.18 12.13 7.95
CA THR A 384 13.92 13.00 8.89
C THR A 384 13.03 13.47 10.03
N ILE A 385 11.80 13.90 9.73
CA ILE A 385 10.79 14.25 10.74
C ILE A 385 10.53 13.06 11.66
N ALA A 386 10.25 11.89 11.10
CA ALA A 386 10.00 10.68 11.87
C ALA A 386 11.21 10.26 12.73
N ALA A 387 12.43 10.36 12.20
CA ALA A 387 13.66 10.04 12.91
C ALA A 387 13.91 10.99 14.09
N ASN A 388 13.66 12.30 13.92
CA ASN A 388 13.84 13.29 14.97
C ASN A 388 12.91 13.03 16.16
N HIS A 389 11.63 12.76 15.90
CA HIS A 389 10.67 12.45 16.96
C HIS A 389 10.96 11.09 17.61
N LEU A 390 11.38 10.09 16.83
CA LEU A 390 11.80 8.80 17.38
C LEU A 390 13.03 8.95 18.29
N TRP A 391 14.00 9.78 17.90
CA TRP A 391 15.17 10.10 18.73
C TRP A 391 14.77 10.78 20.03
N GLN A 392 13.85 11.76 19.98
CA GLN A 392 13.33 12.42 21.19
C GLN A 392 12.66 11.42 22.13
N LEU A 393 11.83 10.50 21.60
CA LEU A 393 11.20 9.46 22.40
C LEU A 393 12.25 8.54 23.05
N VAL A 394 13.21 8.02 22.27
CA VAL A 394 14.16 7.01 22.76
C VAL A 394 15.23 7.59 23.68
N VAL A 395 15.81 8.73 23.32
CA VAL A 395 16.95 9.30 24.06
C VAL A 395 16.48 10.18 25.21
N VAL A 396 15.47 11.03 24.99
CA VAL A 396 15.04 12.01 26.00
C VAL A 396 13.99 11.41 26.94
N ARG A 397 12.94 10.78 26.40
CA ARG A 397 11.85 10.25 27.24
C ARG A 397 12.13 8.88 27.84
N ALA A 398 12.75 7.98 27.08
CA ALA A 398 13.04 6.61 27.55
C ALA A 398 14.44 6.44 28.18
N ASP A 399 15.22 7.52 28.32
CA ASP A 399 16.58 7.54 28.90
C ASP A 399 17.46 6.38 28.41
N LEU A 400 17.65 6.27 27.09
CA LEU A 400 18.54 5.26 26.50
C LEU A 400 19.95 5.34 27.11
N ASN A 401 20.43 6.54 27.44
CA ASN A 401 21.76 6.72 28.01
C ASN A 401 21.88 6.09 29.41
N GLY A 402 20.86 6.23 30.26
CA GLY A 402 20.79 5.52 31.55
C GLY A 402 20.77 4.01 31.38
N HIS A 403 19.98 3.49 30.43
CA HIS A 403 19.93 2.06 30.13
C HIS A 403 21.27 1.50 29.61
N LEU A 404 21.95 2.23 28.70
CA LEU A 404 23.27 1.85 28.20
C LEU A 404 24.33 1.89 29.31
N LYS A 405 24.24 2.86 30.22
CA LYS A 405 25.09 2.91 31.41
C LYS A 405 24.84 1.71 32.31
N ALA A 406 23.58 1.35 32.57
CA ALA A 406 23.25 0.15 33.34
C ALA A 406 23.79 -1.13 32.67
N LEU A 407 23.68 -1.24 31.35
CA LEU A 407 24.25 -2.37 30.61
C LEU A 407 25.76 -2.44 30.78
N LYS A 408 26.47 -1.33 30.68
CA LYS A 408 27.92 -1.26 30.97
C LYS A 408 28.22 -1.63 32.43
N ASP A 409 27.47 -1.09 33.37
CA ASP A 409 27.71 -1.25 34.80
C ASP A 409 27.57 -2.72 35.25
N TYR A 410 26.57 -3.44 34.74
CA TYR A 410 26.27 -4.80 35.16
C TYR A 410 26.75 -5.88 34.16
N PHE A 411 26.62 -5.71 32.84
CA PHE A 411 27.07 -6.74 31.89
C PHE A 411 28.55 -6.66 31.58
N LEU A 412 29.15 -5.46 31.59
CA LEU A 412 30.58 -5.27 31.36
C LEU A 412 31.38 -5.14 32.66
N LEU A 413 30.77 -5.50 33.80
CA LEU A 413 31.39 -5.54 35.12
C LEU A 413 32.04 -4.21 35.55
N ALA A 414 31.57 -3.07 35.03
CA ALA A 414 32.19 -1.79 35.35
C ALA A 414 32.01 -1.40 36.83
N LYS A 415 30.97 -1.90 37.51
CA LYS A 415 30.82 -1.81 38.96
C LYS A 415 31.55 -2.94 39.68
N GLY A 416 32.88 -2.86 39.72
CA GLY A 416 33.73 -3.87 40.37
C GLY A 416 33.33 -4.19 41.81
N ASP A 417 33.04 -3.15 42.61
CA ASP A 417 32.66 -3.29 44.03
C ASP A 417 31.36 -4.09 44.21
N PHE A 418 30.36 -3.85 43.35
CA PHE A 418 29.13 -4.65 43.31
C PHE A 418 29.42 -6.12 43.04
N PHE A 419 30.20 -6.41 42.00
CA PHE A 419 30.53 -7.79 41.65
C PHE A 419 31.39 -8.48 42.69
N GLN A 420 32.28 -7.74 43.36
CA GLN A 420 33.07 -8.26 44.47
C GLN A 420 32.16 -8.69 45.64
N CYS A 421 31.29 -7.81 46.14
CA CYS A 421 30.33 -8.17 47.19
C CYS A 421 29.41 -9.32 46.76
N PHE A 422 28.89 -9.28 45.53
CA PHE A 422 28.04 -10.35 45.01
C PHE A 422 28.77 -11.70 44.97
N LEU A 423 30.00 -11.74 44.46
CA LEU A 423 30.79 -12.97 44.37
C LEU A 423 31.21 -13.50 45.75
N GLU A 424 31.48 -12.63 46.73
CA GLU A 424 31.80 -13.00 48.10
C GLU A 424 30.59 -13.64 48.80
N GLU A 425 29.42 -13.00 48.73
CA GLU A 425 28.19 -13.46 49.37
C GLU A 425 27.59 -14.72 48.70
N SER A 426 27.67 -14.80 47.37
CA SER A 426 27.16 -15.96 46.63
C SER A 426 28.16 -17.12 46.52
N ARG A 427 29.39 -16.98 47.02
CA ARG A 427 30.48 -17.97 46.88
C ARG A 427 30.11 -19.35 47.39
N GLN A 428 29.44 -19.44 48.54
CA GLN A 428 29.06 -20.73 49.13
C GLN A 428 27.95 -21.41 48.34
N LEU A 429 27.04 -20.63 47.75
CA LEU A 429 25.92 -21.12 46.94
C LEU A 429 26.38 -21.57 45.55
N MET A 430 27.26 -20.80 44.89
CA MET A 430 27.77 -21.10 43.54
C MET A 430 28.78 -22.26 43.48
N ARG A 431 29.29 -22.74 44.63
CA ARG A 431 30.16 -23.94 44.69
C ARG A 431 29.39 -25.25 44.57
N LEU A 432 28.09 -25.24 44.84
CA LEU A 432 27.22 -26.40 44.72
C LEU A 432 26.64 -26.46 43.30
N PRO A 433 26.37 -27.66 42.75
CA PRO A 433 25.69 -27.76 41.47
C PRO A 433 24.30 -27.09 41.54
N PRO A 434 23.89 -26.33 40.50
CA PRO A 434 22.68 -25.53 40.53
C PRO A 434 21.44 -26.42 40.64
N ARG A 435 20.56 -26.10 41.60
CA ARG A 435 19.25 -26.74 41.75
C ARG A 435 18.27 -26.05 40.80
N GLN A 436 17.78 -26.76 39.78
CA GLN A 436 16.97 -26.20 38.68
C GLN A 436 15.71 -25.43 39.13
N SER A 437 15.17 -25.71 40.32
CA SER A 437 13.95 -25.07 40.83
C SER A 437 14.18 -23.89 41.77
N THR A 438 15.36 -23.75 42.40
CA THR A 438 15.60 -22.71 43.44
C THR A 438 16.82 -21.83 43.17
N ALA A 439 17.72 -22.23 42.27
CA ALA A 439 18.99 -21.54 42.06
C ALA A 439 18.84 -20.04 41.71
N GLU A 440 17.84 -19.67 40.90
CA GLU A 440 17.59 -18.26 40.58
C GLU A 440 17.08 -17.48 41.80
N ALA A 441 16.15 -18.04 42.56
CA ALA A 441 15.58 -17.40 43.75
C ALA A 441 16.64 -17.21 44.86
N ASP A 442 17.50 -18.22 45.04
CA ASP A 442 18.57 -18.20 46.03
C ASP A 442 19.66 -17.17 45.68
N LEU A 443 19.87 -16.88 44.38
CA LEU A 443 20.85 -15.88 43.91
C LEU A 443 20.30 -14.45 43.84
N ILE A 444 18.98 -14.26 43.79
CA ILE A 444 18.35 -12.91 43.83
C ILE A 444 18.68 -12.20 45.15
N VAL A 445 18.73 -12.93 46.28
CA VAL A 445 18.99 -12.32 47.60
C VAL A 445 20.42 -11.75 47.71
N PRO A 446 21.50 -12.52 47.42
CA PRO A 446 22.86 -11.97 47.32
C PRO A 446 22.98 -10.83 46.30
N PHE A 447 22.27 -10.91 45.18
CA PHE A 447 22.26 -9.86 44.16
C PHE A 447 21.65 -8.54 44.68
N GLN A 448 20.52 -8.62 45.40
CA GLN A 448 19.89 -7.45 46.03
C GLN A 448 20.77 -6.87 47.14
N LEU A 449 21.42 -7.71 47.95
CA LEU A 449 22.34 -7.27 49.00
C LEU A 449 23.53 -6.49 48.42
N GLY A 450 24.17 -7.02 47.37
CA GLY A 450 25.26 -6.34 46.66
C GLY A 450 24.84 -4.98 46.07
N CYS A 451 23.58 -4.84 45.62
CA CYS A 451 23.02 -3.57 45.17
C CYS A 451 22.88 -2.55 46.31
N THR A 452 22.53 -2.99 47.53
CA THR A 452 22.30 -2.10 48.69
C THR A 452 23.57 -1.68 49.42
N GLU A 453 24.62 -2.51 49.47
CA GLU A 453 25.89 -2.13 50.11
C GLU A 453 26.60 -1.00 49.37
N ASN A 454 26.43 -0.91 48.05
CA ASN A 454 26.92 0.20 47.23
C ASN A 454 26.25 1.55 47.53
N TYR A 455 25.13 1.58 48.26
CA TYR A 455 24.44 2.83 48.63
C TYR A 455 24.81 3.33 50.04
N ARG A 456 25.55 2.54 50.83
CA ARG A 456 25.95 2.88 52.21
C ARG A 456 27.41 3.35 52.34
N ARG A 457 28.20 3.26 51.28
CA ARG A 457 29.52 3.88 51.16
C ARG A 457 29.45 5.03 50.18
#